data_AF-A0A1C4KR20-F1
#
_entry.id   AF-A0A1C4KR20-F1
#
_cell.length_a   1.000
_cell.length_b   1.000
_cell.length_c   1.000
_cell.angle_alpha   90.00
_cell.angle_beta   90.00
_cell.angle_gamma   90.00
#
_symmetry.space_group_name_H-M   'P 1'
#
loop_
_entity.id
_entity.type
_entity.pdbx_description
1 polymer ?
#
loop_
_entity_poly.entity_id
_entity_poly.type
_entity_poly.pdbx_seq_one_letter_code
_entity_poly.pdbx_strand_id
1 'polypeptide(L)'
;MRSMTRTVLAALLACAAVTVTVPAQAAAPADREMDVALHQAVAELSLATEDRSGYNRETSFGGWTDDDPTPATKSSRTKPSPPPTITGKCTLTGGTWFSWYDNTTIEGARGLDIDHMVSVTWHRRMK
;
A
#
# COMPACT_ATOMS: atom_id res chain seq x y z
N MET A 1 7.03 73.03 -8.16
CA MET A 1 7.94 72.01 -7.55
C MET A 1 7.67 71.66 -6.07
N ARG A 2 6.70 72.27 -5.35
CA ARG A 2 6.36 71.88 -3.95
C ARG A 2 5.18 70.90 -3.81
N SER A 3 4.58 70.46 -4.92
CA SER A 3 3.40 69.57 -4.91
C SER A 3 3.73 68.07 -5.06
N MET A 4 4.88 67.72 -5.66
CA MET A 4 5.23 66.31 -5.96
C MET A 4 5.78 65.52 -4.76
N THR A 5 6.16 66.17 -3.65
CA THR A 5 6.74 65.48 -2.49
C THR A 5 5.69 64.94 -1.52
N ARG A 6 4.44 65.41 -1.57
CA ARG A 6 3.36 64.92 -0.70
C ARG A 6 2.69 63.64 -1.19
N THR A 7 2.73 63.39 -2.50
CA THR A 7 2.14 62.19 -3.11
C THR A 7 2.99 60.93 -2.93
N VAL A 8 4.31 61.08 -2.74
CA VAL A 8 5.22 59.93 -2.55
C VAL A 8 5.09 59.32 -1.15
N LEU A 9 4.80 60.12 -0.12
CA LEU A 9 4.68 59.61 1.25
C LEU A 9 3.37 58.84 1.51
N ALA A 10 2.28 59.21 0.82
CA ALA A 10 1.00 58.53 0.92
C ALA A 10 1.01 57.14 0.24
N ALA A 11 1.84 56.96 -0.79
CA ALA A 11 1.96 55.68 -1.49
C ALA A 11 2.78 54.63 -0.68
N LEU A 12 3.67 55.06 0.21
CA LEU A 12 4.50 54.16 1.01
C LEU A 12 3.80 53.62 2.27
N LEU A 13 2.74 54.26 2.77
CA LEU A 13 1.97 53.77 3.92
C LEU A 13 0.86 52.76 3.56
N ALA A 14 0.48 52.63 2.29
CA ALA A 14 -0.63 51.78 1.88
C ALA A 14 -0.25 50.28 1.68
N CYS A 15 1.05 49.96 1.59
CA CYS A 15 1.50 48.58 1.32
C CYS A 15 1.82 47.76 2.57
N ALA A 16 1.70 48.32 3.79
CA ALA A 16 2.16 47.66 5.01
C ALA A 16 1.10 46.80 5.74
N ALA A 17 -0.13 46.70 5.22
CA ALA A 17 -1.22 46.03 5.92
C ALA A 17 -2.01 45.07 5.02
N VAL A 18 -1.32 44.10 4.41
CA VAL A 18 -1.97 42.86 3.98
C VAL A 18 -1.46 41.75 4.89
N THR A 19 -2.07 41.65 6.08
CA THR A 19 -1.96 40.45 6.89
C THR A 19 -2.77 39.36 6.21
N VAL A 20 -2.09 38.49 5.46
CA VAL A 20 -2.69 37.26 4.94
C VAL A 20 -2.96 36.37 6.15
N THR A 21 -4.21 36.33 6.61
CA THR A 21 -4.65 35.33 7.58
C THR A 21 -4.71 34.00 6.85
N VAL A 22 -3.62 33.24 6.89
CA VAL A 22 -3.64 31.84 6.49
C VAL A 22 -4.49 31.11 7.54
N PRO A 23 -5.58 30.41 7.15
CA PRO A 23 -6.26 29.56 8.12
C PRO A 23 -5.24 28.52 8.59
N ALA A 24 -4.98 28.49 9.89
CA ALA A 24 -4.23 27.40 10.49
C ALA A 24 -5.07 26.14 10.29
N GLN A 25 -4.71 25.34 9.28
CA GLN A 25 -5.25 24.00 9.14
C GLN A 25 -4.72 23.20 10.32
N ALA A 26 -5.52 23.09 11.39
CA ALA A 26 -5.22 22.14 12.44
C ALA A 26 -5.07 20.77 11.78
N ALA A 27 -3.89 20.15 11.94
CA ALA A 27 -3.77 18.74 11.67
C ALA A 27 -4.87 18.04 12.47
N ALA A 28 -5.70 17.22 11.81
CA ALA A 28 -6.58 16.32 12.54
C ALA A 28 -5.73 15.60 13.59
N PRO A 29 -6.20 15.42 14.83
CA PRO A 29 -5.43 14.73 15.85
C PRO A 29 -4.99 13.40 15.24
N ALA A 30 -3.68 13.29 15.03
CA ALA A 30 -3.08 12.00 14.80
C ALA A 30 -3.38 11.21 16.08
N ASP A 31 -3.76 9.95 15.90
CA ASP A 31 -3.81 8.97 16.98
C ASP A 31 -5.03 9.10 17.92
N ARG A 32 -6.23 8.85 17.38
CA ARG A 32 -7.17 8.05 18.20
C ARG A 32 -6.70 6.61 18.11
N GLU A 33 -6.31 6.04 19.24
CA GLU A 33 -6.31 4.60 19.43
C GLU A 33 -7.74 4.13 19.14
N MET A 34 -7.93 3.52 17.97
CA MET A 34 -9.23 3.00 17.55
C MET A 34 -9.30 1.54 17.96
N ASP A 35 -9.99 1.25 19.06
CA ASP A 35 -10.42 -0.10 19.42
C ASP A 35 -11.57 -0.52 18.49
N VAL A 36 -11.23 -0.76 17.22
CA VAL A 36 -12.15 -1.25 16.20
C VAL A 36 -11.59 -2.57 15.70
N ALA A 37 -12.44 -3.59 15.54
CA ALA A 37 -11.98 -4.86 15.03
C ALA A 37 -11.45 -4.68 13.59
N LEU A 38 -10.33 -5.34 13.26
CA LEU A 38 -9.65 -5.20 11.96
C LEU A 38 -10.62 -5.32 10.77
N HIS A 39 -11.55 -6.26 10.82
CA HIS A 39 -12.54 -6.47 9.75
C HIS A 39 -13.48 -5.27 9.57
N GLN A 40 -13.84 -4.58 10.66
CA GLN A 40 -14.65 -3.36 10.62
C GLN A 40 -13.83 -2.19 10.07
N ALA A 41 -12.59 -2.03 10.52
CA ALA A 41 -11.69 -0.99 10.01
C ALA A 41 -11.42 -1.13 8.50
N VAL A 42 -11.25 -2.38 8.00
CA VAL A 42 -11.11 -2.64 6.57
C VAL A 42 -12.40 -2.32 5.80
N ALA A 43 -13.57 -2.63 6.37
CA ALA A 43 -14.86 -2.33 5.74
C ALA A 43 -15.15 -0.82 5.65
N GLU A 44 -14.55 -0.01 6.51
CA GLU A 44 -14.66 1.46 6.49
C GLU A 44 -13.76 2.13 5.43
N LEU A 45 -12.83 1.38 4.82
CA LEU A 45 -11.98 1.93 3.76
C LEU A 45 -12.83 2.35 2.56
N SER A 46 -12.73 3.62 2.20
CA SER A 46 -13.34 4.15 0.99
C SER A 46 -12.76 3.47 -0.24
N LEU A 47 -13.59 2.71 -0.96
CA LEU A 47 -13.20 2.07 -2.21
C LEU A 47 -13.08 3.14 -3.30
N ALA A 48 -11.96 3.12 -4.01
CA ALA A 48 -11.74 3.92 -5.21
C ALA A 48 -11.42 2.99 -6.38
N THR A 49 -11.71 3.43 -7.60
CA THR A 49 -11.24 2.73 -8.78
C THR A 49 -9.71 2.67 -8.76
N GLU A 50 -9.17 1.48 -9.02
CA GLU A 50 -7.72 1.29 -9.12
C GLU A 50 -7.16 2.13 -10.28
N ASP A 51 -6.16 2.97 -9.99
CA ASP A 51 -5.37 3.67 -11.00
C ASP A 51 -4.03 2.95 -11.19
N ARG A 52 -3.87 2.39 -12.40
CA ARG A 52 -2.66 1.68 -12.83
C ARG A 52 -1.85 2.49 -13.85
N SER A 53 -2.20 3.75 -14.10
CA SER A 53 -1.50 4.60 -15.04
C SER A 53 -0.01 4.71 -14.69
N GLY A 54 0.84 4.40 -15.66
CA GLY A 54 2.30 4.41 -15.49
C GLY A 54 2.88 3.15 -14.82
N TYR A 55 2.06 2.19 -14.42
CA TYR A 55 2.53 0.89 -13.93
C TYR A 55 2.76 -0.08 -15.11
N ASN A 56 3.97 -0.63 -15.21
CA ASN A 56 4.30 -1.72 -16.14
C ASN A 56 5.07 -2.80 -15.38
N ARG A 57 4.40 -3.94 -15.14
CA ARG A 57 4.90 -5.08 -14.36
C ARG A 57 6.30 -5.53 -14.80
N GLU A 58 6.48 -5.74 -16.11
CA GLU A 58 7.70 -6.28 -16.66
C GLU A 58 8.88 -5.32 -16.48
N THR A 59 8.65 -4.01 -16.62
CA THR A 59 9.68 -3.00 -16.33
C THR A 59 9.90 -2.77 -14.84
N SER A 60 8.89 -2.98 -13.99
CA SER A 60 8.97 -2.73 -12.54
C SER A 60 9.60 -3.88 -11.76
N PHE A 61 9.37 -5.12 -12.17
CA PHE A 61 9.80 -6.32 -11.43
C PHE A 61 10.73 -7.24 -12.23
N GLY A 62 10.91 -6.97 -13.53
CA GLY A 62 11.67 -7.85 -14.40
C GLY A 62 11.02 -9.23 -14.58
N GLY A 63 11.81 -10.16 -15.14
CA GLY A 63 11.44 -11.57 -15.22
C GLY A 63 11.84 -12.33 -13.96
N TRP A 64 11.21 -13.50 -13.78
CA TRP A 64 11.65 -14.47 -12.78
C TRP A 64 13.10 -14.86 -13.06
N THR A 65 13.96 -14.70 -12.07
CA THR A 65 15.35 -15.17 -12.14
C THR A 65 15.45 -16.41 -11.25
N ASP A 66 15.65 -17.57 -11.88
CA ASP A 66 15.91 -18.82 -11.17
C ASP A 66 17.39 -18.87 -10.79
N ASP A 67 17.73 -18.28 -9.65
CA ASP A 67 19.10 -18.26 -9.12
C ASP A 67 19.49 -19.56 -8.40
N ASP A 68 18.58 -20.54 -8.29
CA ASP A 68 18.81 -21.81 -7.60
C ASP A 68 18.69 -23.01 -8.56
N PRO A 69 19.79 -23.75 -8.83
CA PRO A 69 19.77 -24.91 -9.73
C PRO A 69 19.14 -26.16 -9.11
N THR A 70 18.64 -26.10 -7.87
CA THR A 70 18.03 -27.25 -7.21
C THR A 70 16.49 -27.21 -7.28
N PRO A 71 15.83 -28.31 -7.71
CA PRO A 71 14.37 -28.33 -7.88
C PRO A 71 13.58 -28.32 -6.56
N ALA A 72 14.25 -28.21 -5.40
CA ALA A 72 13.68 -28.50 -4.09
C ALA A 72 13.39 -27.27 -3.22
N THR A 73 13.56 -26.05 -3.73
CA THR A 73 13.35 -24.83 -2.92
C THR A 73 11.88 -24.37 -2.95
N LYS A 74 10.93 -25.31 -2.80
CA LYS A 74 9.57 -24.95 -2.36
C LYS A 74 9.60 -24.76 -0.85
N SER A 75 10.12 -23.61 -0.42
CA SER A 75 10.05 -23.21 0.99
C SER A 75 8.60 -23.32 1.46
N SER A 76 8.33 -24.26 2.37
CA SER A 76 7.01 -24.43 2.97
C SER A 76 6.79 -23.27 3.95
N ARG A 77 6.44 -22.09 3.43
CA ARG A 77 6.05 -20.93 4.27
C ARG A 77 4.77 -21.22 5.06
N THR A 78 4.02 -22.25 4.69
CA THR A 78 2.85 -22.74 5.39
C THR A 78 3.14 -24.11 6.01
N LYS A 79 2.62 -24.35 7.23
CA LYS A 79 2.78 -25.61 7.96
C LYS A 79 1.54 -26.48 7.78
N PRO A 80 1.56 -27.50 6.90
CA PRO A 80 0.46 -28.44 6.77
C PRO A 80 0.28 -29.30 8.02
N SER A 81 -0.97 -29.65 8.31
CA SER A 81 -1.33 -30.60 9.36
C SER A 81 -2.55 -31.43 8.93
N PRO A 82 -2.41 -32.73 8.65
CA PRO A 82 -1.18 -33.52 8.73
C PRO A 82 -0.15 -33.13 7.65
N PRO A 83 1.15 -33.41 7.85
CA PRO A 83 2.17 -33.14 6.85
C PRO A 83 1.95 -33.99 5.57
N PRO A 84 2.21 -33.46 4.37
CA PRO A 84 2.12 -34.21 3.13
C PRO A 84 3.28 -35.21 3.01
N THR A 85 3.08 -36.24 2.19
CA THR A 85 4.16 -37.14 1.77
C THR A 85 4.87 -36.56 0.56
N ILE A 86 6.21 -36.61 0.55
CA ILE A 86 7.03 -36.18 -0.58
C ILE A 86 7.48 -37.42 -1.35
N THR A 87 7.26 -37.43 -2.66
CA THR A 87 7.60 -38.56 -3.55
C THR A 87 8.36 -38.10 -4.79
N GLY A 88 9.20 -38.97 -5.36
CA GLY A 88 9.92 -38.71 -6.61
C GLY A 88 10.75 -37.42 -6.58
N LYS A 89 10.60 -36.59 -7.63
CA LYS A 89 11.26 -35.28 -7.76
C LYS A 89 10.45 -34.15 -7.09
N CYS A 90 10.12 -34.29 -5.81
CA CYS A 90 9.37 -33.28 -5.01
C CYS A 90 7.86 -33.19 -5.27
N THR A 91 7.22 -34.29 -5.65
CA THR A 91 5.74 -34.35 -5.71
C THR A 91 5.16 -34.51 -4.31
N LEU A 92 4.31 -33.57 -3.90
CA LEU A 92 3.58 -33.64 -2.63
C LEU A 92 2.25 -34.36 -2.80
N THR A 93 1.96 -35.33 -1.94
CA THR A 93 0.66 -36.03 -1.85
C THR A 93 0.06 -35.93 -0.46
N GLY A 94 -1.26 -35.77 -0.38
CA GLY A 94 -1.97 -35.51 0.88
C GLY A 94 -1.67 -34.12 1.45
N GLY A 95 -1.84 -33.99 2.77
CA GLY A 95 -1.67 -32.76 3.52
C GLY A 95 -2.93 -31.88 3.55
N THR A 96 -3.03 -31.10 4.63
CA THR A 96 -4.12 -30.15 4.82
C THR A 96 -3.54 -28.82 5.29
N TRP A 97 -3.98 -27.73 4.67
CA TRP A 97 -3.52 -26.38 4.96
C TRP A 97 -4.71 -25.50 5.34
N PHE A 98 -4.52 -24.64 6.33
CA PHE A 98 -5.48 -23.60 6.64
C PHE A 98 -5.01 -22.28 6.02
N SER A 99 -5.84 -21.67 5.17
CA SER A 99 -5.64 -20.32 4.63
C SER A 99 -6.18 -19.31 5.64
N TRP A 100 -5.29 -18.57 6.27
CA TRP A 100 -5.69 -17.45 7.14
C TRP A 100 -6.34 -16.31 6.34
N TYR A 101 -5.93 -16.11 5.09
CA TYR A 101 -6.48 -15.07 4.20
C TYR A 101 -7.95 -15.30 3.89
N ASP A 102 -8.30 -16.55 3.57
CA ASP A 102 -9.65 -16.90 3.12
C ASP A 102 -10.50 -17.53 4.23
N ASN A 103 -9.89 -17.81 5.39
CA ASN A 103 -10.50 -18.56 6.48
C ASN A 103 -11.07 -19.92 6.03
N THR A 104 -10.32 -20.61 5.16
CA THR A 104 -10.72 -21.91 4.60
C THR A 104 -9.64 -22.98 4.82
N THR A 105 -10.08 -24.24 4.83
CA THR A 105 -9.19 -25.40 4.88
C THR A 105 -9.10 -26.03 3.49
N ILE A 106 -7.88 -26.25 3.03
CA ILE A 106 -7.55 -26.75 1.70
C ILE A 106 -6.91 -28.13 1.86
N GLU A 107 -7.47 -29.11 1.14
CA GLU A 107 -6.93 -30.48 1.11
C GLU A 107 -6.10 -30.72 -0.15
N GLY A 108 -4.91 -31.30 0.05
CA GLY A 108 -4.01 -31.66 -1.04
C GLY A 108 -3.23 -30.48 -1.62
N ALA A 109 -1.98 -30.75 -2.00
CA ALA A 109 -1.02 -29.73 -2.43
C ALA A 109 -1.41 -28.96 -3.70
N ARG A 110 -2.36 -29.47 -4.50
CA ARG A 110 -2.80 -28.80 -5.74
C ARG A 110 -3.80 -27.68 -5.50
N GLY A 111 -4.46 -27.66 -4.35
CA GLY A 111 -5.43 -26.61 -4.00
C GLY A 111 -4.79 -25.37 -3.39
N LEU A 112 -3.48 -25.39 -3.12
CA LEU A 112 -2.76 -24.31 -2.47
C LEU A 112 -1.76 -23.67 -3.44
N ASP A 113 -1.88 -22.36 -3.60
CA ASP A 113 -0.84 -21.52 -4.20
C ASP A 113 -0.28 -20.56 -3.14
N ILE A 114 1.01 -20.21 -3.24
CA ILE A 114 1.69 -19.28 -2.34
C ILE A 114 2.19 -18.11 -3.17
N ASP A 115 1.37 -17.07 -3.24
CA ASP A 115 1.72 -15.83 -3.90
C ASP A 115 2.45 -14.85 -2.97
N HIS A 116 3.35 -14.07 -3.58
CA HIS A 116 3.88 -12.85 -2.96
C HIS A 116 3.11 -11.67 -3.54
N MET A 117 2.06 -11.24 -2.84
CA MET A 117 1.25 -10.10 -3.27
C MET A 117 1.98 -8.80 -2.94
N VAL A 118 2.13 -7.92 -3.94
CA VAL A 118 2.63 -6.54 -3.77
C VAL A 118 1.49 -5.60 -4.13
N SER A 119 1.04 -4.79 -3.16
CA SER A 119 0.09 -3.72 -3.45
C SER A 119 0.81 -2.59 -4.21
N VAL A 120 0.38 -2.33 -5.45
CA VAL A 120 0.99 -1.32 -6.34
C VAL A 120 0.00 -0.20 -6.66
N THR A 121 -0.50 0.49 -5.63
CA THR A 121 -1.33 1.68 -5.82
C THR A 121 -0.47 2.94 -5.77
N TRP A 122 -0.35 3.64 -6.90
CA TRP A 122 0.23 4.99 -6.96
C TRP A 122 -0.88 6.03 -6.86
N HIS A 123 -1.14 6.57 -5.67
CA HIS A 123 -1.95 7.79 -5.56
C HIS A 123 -1.04 9.01 -5.67
N ARG A 124 -0.99 9.66 -6.85
CA ARG A 124 -0.61 11.08 -6.88
C ARG A 124 -1.76 11.84 -6.24
N ARG A 125 -1.59 12.30 -4.99
CA ARG A 125 -2.40 13.39 -4.48
C ARG A 125 -2.20 14.57 -5.44
N MET A 126 -3.20 14.85 -6.28
CA MET A 126 -3.26 16.13 -6.96
C MET A 126 -3.48 17.19 -5.88
N LYS A 127 -2.58 18.16 -5.84
CA LYS A 127 -2.73 19.39 -5.06
C LYS A 127 -3.83 20.25 -5.65
#